data_AF-A0A7V8VJ85-F1
#
_entry.id   AF-A0A7V8VJ85-F1
#
_cell.length_a   1.000
_cell.length_b   1.000
_cell.length_c   1.000
_cell.angle_alpha   90.00
_cell.angle_beta   90.00
_cell.angle_gamma   90.00
#
_symmetry.space_group_name_H-M   'P 1'
#
loop_
_entity.id
_entity.type
_entity.pdbx_description
1 polymer ?
#
loop_
_entity_poly.entity_id
_entity_poly.type
_entity_poly.pdbx_seq_one_letter_code
_entity_poly.pdbx_strand_id
1 'polypeptide(L)'
;MQAPPKTRPAVIGLTGAIAAGKSSALGALERLGARTLSSDETVHELLTDPEVAAILHERWGEGAVPDGEVDRRRIGSIVFSDPAELAWLEGVLHPRVGERTQRWRSELPAGTELAVVEVPLLFEAGLESSFDATLVIAASDELRAERAGARGTG
;
A
#
# COMPACT_ATOMS: atom_id res chain seq x y z
N MET A 1 35.20 3.65 7.28
CA MET A 1 35.28 3.37 5.83
C MET A 1 33.90 3.63 5.27
N GLN A 2 33.70 4.73 4.56
CA GLN A 2 32.39 5.11 4.02
C GLN A 2 32.14 4.24 2.78
N ALA A 3 30.99 3.57 2.71
CA ALA A 3 30.62 2.80 1.54
C ALA A 3 30.64 3.73 0.30
N PRO A 4 31.10 3.27 -0.87
CA PRO A 4 31.08 4.09 -2.07
C PRO A 4 29.64 4.60 -2.31
N PRO A 5 29.47 5.85 -2.79
CA PRO A 5 28.14 6.40 -3.03
C PRO A 5 27.41 5.48 -4.00
N LYS A 6 26.22 5.01 -3.59
CA LYS A 6 25.39 4.18 -4.46
C LYS A 6 24.97 5.01 -5.67
N THR A 7 25.15 4.47 -6.87
CA THR A 7 24.78 5.12 -8.14
C THR A 7 23.27 5.25 -8.34
N ARG A 8 22.47 4.60 -7.49
CA ARG A 8 21.01 4.71 -7.40
C ARG A 8 20.56 4.69 -5.94
N PRO A 9 19.40 5.29 -5.59
CA PRO A 9 18.83 5.19 -4.25
C PRO A 9 18.69 3.72 -3.81
N ALA A 10 18.93 3.44 -2.53
CA ALA A 10 18.57 2.15 -1.97
C ALA A 10 17.05 2.05 -1.86
N VAL A 11 16.44 0.98 -2.35
CA VAL A 11 14.99 0.77 -2.32
C VAL A 11 14.66 -0.40 -1.39
N ILE A 12 13.94 -0.11 -0.31
CA ILE A 12 13.61 -1.07 0.76
C ILE A 12 12.12 -1.39 0.74
N GLY A 13 11.78 -2.67 0.85
CA GLY A 13 10.41 -3.12 1.04
C GLY A 13 10.08 -3.14 2.53
N LEU A 14 9.09 -2.37 2.97
CA LEU A 14 8.58 -2.40 4.34
C LEU A 14 7.34 -3.27 4.40
N THR A 15 7.36 -4.27 5.28
CA THR A 15 6.22 -5.17 5.49
C THR A 15 6.04 -5.49 6.97
N GLY A 16 5.06 -6.34 7.29
CA GLY A 16 4.70 -6.69 8.65
C GLY A 16 3.21 -6.96 8.80
N ALA A 17 2.83 -7.59 9.91
CA ALA A 17 1.44 -7.95 10.18
C ALA A 17 0.50 -6.71 10.23
N ILE A 18 -0.80 -6.96 10.09
CA ILE A 18 -1.84 -5.95 10.36
C ILE A 18 -1.64 -5.40 11.78
N ALA A 19 -1.82 -4.09 11.94
CA ALA A 19 -1.65 -3.37 13.20
C ALA A 19 -0.25 -3.44 13.85
N ALA A 20 0.78 -3.93 13.13
CA ALA A 20 2.16 -3.97 13.63
C ALA A 20 2.82 -2.58 13.77
N GLY A 21 2.23 -1.53 13.18
CA GLY A 21 2.78 -0.17 13.22
C GLY A 21 3.56 0.24 11.97
N LYS A 22 3.32 -0.42 10.83
CA LYS A 22 3.95 -0.12 9.53
C LYS A 22 3.87 1.36 9.15
N SER A 23 2.69 1.95 9.16
CA SER A 23 2.49 3.38 8.82
C SER A 23 3.27 4.31 9.75
N SER A 24 3.38 3.98 11.04
CA SER A 24 4.18 4.74 12.00
C SER A 24 5.68 4.65 11.70
N ALA A 25 6.16 3.47 11.32
CA ALA A 25 7.55 3.26 10.89
C ALA A 25 7.83 4.01 9.58
N LEU A 26 6.90 3.97 8.62
CA LEU A 26 6.99 4.69 7.35
C LEU A 26 7.16 6.20 7.59
N GLY A 27 6.28 6.82 8.39
CA GLY A 27 6.38 8.24 8.72
C GLY A 27 7.63 8.60 9.53
N ALA A 28 8.16 7.66 10.34
CA ALA A 28 9.44 7.88 11.02
C ALA A 28 10.63 7.90 10.04
N LEU A 29 10.65 7.00 9.06
CA LEU A 29 11.66 6.96 8.01
C LEU A 29 11.59 8.21 7.13
N GLU A 30 10.38 8.67 6.81
CA GLU A 30 10.18 9.92 6.07
C GLU A 30 10.77 11.13 6.80
N ARG A 31 10.51 11.27 8.11
CA ARG A 31 11.11 12.34 8.93
C ARG A 31 12.63 12.30 8.99
N LEU A 32 13.23 11.14 8.74
CA LEU A 32 14.69 10.96 8.66
C LEU A 32 15.25 11.20 7.25
N GLY A 33 14.41 11.62 6.29
CA GLY A 33 14.80 11.97 4.94
C GLY A 33 14.60 10.86 3.90
N ALA A 34 14.02 9.72 4.28
CA ALA A 34 13.66 8.69 3.30
C ALA A 34 12.48 9.16 2.44
N ARG A 35 12.50 8.82 1.16
CA ARG A 35 11.27 8.88 0.35
C ARG A 35 10.42 7.66 0.68
N THR A 36 9.14 7.86 0.95
CA THR A 36 8.26 6.75 1.31
C THR A 36 7.04 6.66 0.39
N LEU A 37 6.51 5.45 0.24
CA LEU A 37 5.29 5.16 -0.48
C LEU A 37 4.47 4.14 0.32
N SER A 38 3.23 4.47 0.66
CA SER A 38 2.29 3.52 1.26
C SER A 38 1.40 2.88 0.19
N SER A 39 1.20 1.56 0.29
CA SER A 39 0.23 0.84 -0.56
C SER A 39 -1.20 1.30 -0.26
N ASP A 40 -1.54 1.58 0.99
CA ASP A 40 -2.87 2.04 1.39
C ASP A 40 -3.18 3.43 0.81
N GLU A 41 -2.21 4.36 0.89
CA GLU A 41 -2.34 5.68 0.25
C GLU A 41 -2.40 5.57 -1.27
N THR A 42 -1.62 4.68 -1.86
CA THR A 42 -1.65 4.42 -3.31
C THR A 42 -3.03 3.93 -3.74
N VAL A 43 -3.63 2.99 -3.01
CA VAL A 43 -5.00 2.53 -3.28
C VAL A 43 -6.00 3.68 -3.10
N HIS A 44 -5.87 4.48 -2.05
CA HIS A 44 -6.74 5.63 -1.84
C HIS A 44 -6.68 6.64 -3.00
N GLU A 45 -5.49 6.93 -3.52
CA GLU A 45 -5.32 7.76 -4.72
C GLU A 45 -5.96 7.10 -5.95
N LEU A 46 -5.71 5.81 -6.18
CA LEU A 46 -6.29 5.08 -7.32
C LEU A 46 -7.82 5.07 -7.31
N LEU A 47 -8.46 5.03 -6.14
CA LEU A 47 -9.92 5.10 -6.04
C LEU A 47 -10.48 6.48 -6.41
N THR A 48 -9.64 7.51 -6.59
CA THR A 48 -10.04 8.83 -7.11
C THR A 48 -9.81 8.96 -8.63
N ASP A 49 -9.18 7.95 -9.25
CA ASP A 49 -8.97 7.93 -10.70
C ASP A 49 -10.32 7.69 -11.41
N PRO A 50 -10.74 8.56 -12.34
CA PRO A 50 -11.99 8.39 -13.09
C PRO A 50 -12.09 7.05 -13.85
N GLU A 51 -10.97 6.50 -14.32
CA GLU A 51 -10.95 5.20 -14.99
C GLU A 51 -11.27 4.07 -13.99
N VAL A 52 -10.67 4.13 -12.80
CA VAL A 52 -10.95 3.16 -11.73
C VAL A 52 -12.39 3.30 -11.28
N ALA A 53 -12.87 4.52 -11.03
CA ALA A 53 -14.25 4.79 -10.65
C ALA A 53 -15.24 4.24 -11.69
N ALA A 54 -14.96 4.39 -12.99
CA ALA A 54 -15.79 3.85 -14.07
C ALA A 54 -15.85 2.31 -14.04
N ILE A 55 -14.71 1.63 -13.83
CA ILE A 55 -14.66 0.16 -13.70
C ILE A 55 -15.48 -0.32 -12.49
N LEU A 56 -15.37 0.38 -11.36
CA LEU A 56 -16.12 0.07 -10.14
C LEU A 56 -17.62 0.33 -10.31
N HIS A 57 -17.98 1.39 -11.02
CA HIS A 57 -19.37 1.71 -11.37
C HIS A 57 -19.97 0.64 -12.29
N GLU A 58 -19.23 0.17 -13.30
CA GLU A 58 -19.69 -0.91 -14.18
C GLU A 58 -19.97 -2.20 -13.38
N ARG A 59 -19.14 -2.51 -12.37
CA ARG A 59 -19.29 -3.71 -11.55
C ARG A 59 -20.41 -3.62 -10.52
N TRP A 60 -20.49 -2.54 -9.76
CA TRP A 60 -21.34 -2.43 -8.56
C TRP A 60 -22.41 -1.34 -8.64
N GLY A 61 -22.42 -0.54 -9.72
CA GLY A 61 -23.41 0.48 -10.00
C GLY A 61 -23.31 1.72 -9.15
N GLU A 62 -24.33 2.58 -9.31
CA GLU A 62 -24.44 3.90 -8.68
C GLU A 62 -24.30 3.88 -7.16
N GLY A 63 -24.70 2.78 -6.50
CA GLY A 63 -24.59 2.67 -5.05
C GLY A 63 -23.15 2.60 -4.54
N ALA A 64 -22.21 2.11 -5.35
CA ALA A 64 -20.79 2.03 -4.99
C ALA A 64 -19.98 3.25 -5.48
N VAL A 65 -20.47 3.93 -6.51
CA VAL A 65 -19.83 5.10 -7.10
C VAL A 65 -20.88 6.20 -7.36
N PRO A 66 -21.47 6.80 -6.29
CA PRO A 66 -22.46 7.86 -6.44
C PRO A 66 -21.85 9.12 -7.03
N ASP A 67 -22.50 9.70 -8.04
CA ASP A 67 -22.05 10.95 -8.68
C ASP A 67 -20.60 10.91 -9.22
N GLY A 68 -20.09 9.71 -9.51
CA GLY A 68 -18.72 9.48 -9.98
C GLY A 68 -17.66 9.36 -8.88
N GLU A 69 -18.04 9.44 -7.60
CA GLU A 69 -17.14 9.36 -6.45
C GLU A 69 -17.24 8.00 -5.77
N VAL A 70 -16.09 7.38 -5.44
CA VAL A 70 -16.07 6.03 -4.86
C VAL A 70 -16.51 6.02 -3.38
N ASP A 71 -17.60 5.30 -3.08
CA ASP A 71 -18.01 4.99 -1.70
C ASP A 71 -17.25 3.77 -1.16
N ARG A 72 -16.12 4.05 -0.50
CA ARG A 72 -15.26 3.03 0.11
C ARG A 72 -15.97 2.21 1.19
N ARG A 73 -16.94 2.80 1.91
CA ARG A 73 -17.68 2.08 2.95
C ARG A 73 -18.59 1.05 2.29
N ARG A 74 -19.26 1.43 1.20
CA ARG A 74 -20.09 0.52 0.42
C ARG A 74 -19.25 -0.59 -0.21
N ILE A 75 -18.15 -0.26 -0.86
CA ILE A 75 -17.22 -1.24 -1.44
C ILE A 75 -16.72 -2.20 -0.36
N GLY A 76 -16.28 -1.66 0.79
CA GLY A 76 -15.89 -2.47 1.96
C GLY A 76 -16.97 -3.48 2.33
N SER A 77 -18.23 -3.03 2.44
CA SER A 77 -19.35 -3.93 2.77
C SER A 77 -19.54 -5.06 1.74
N ILE A 78 -19.30 -4.79 0.46
CA ILE A 78 -19.41 -5.78 -0.62
C ILE A 78 -18.28 -6.80 -0.50
N VAL A 79 -17.02 -6.35 -0.49
CA VAL A 79 -15.85 -7.23 -0.52
C VAL A 79 -15.62 -8.00 0.79
N PHE A 80 -16.08 -7.47 1.93
CA PHE A 80 -16.07 -8.23 3.19
C PHE A 80 -17.16 -9.30 3.26
N SER A 81 -18.23 -9.17 2.46
CA SER A 81 -19.32 -10.15 2.43
C SER A 81 -19.08 -11.26 1.40
N ASP A 82 -18.23 -11.03 0.39
CA ASP A 82 -17.98 -11.99 -0.70
C ASP A 82 -16.48 -12.03 -1.08
N PRO A 83 -15.77 -13.14 -0.78
CA PRO A 83 -14.37 -13.32 -1.17
C PRO A 83 -14.12 -13.22 -2.69
N ALA A 84 -15.10 -13.55 -3.54
CA ALA A 84 -14.96 -13.43 -4.98
C ALA A 84 -14.93 -11.96 -5.44
N GLU A 85 -15.70 -11.08 -4.77
CA GLU A 85 -15.69 -9.64 -5.03
C GLU A 85 -14.38 -9.01 -4.53
N LEU A 86 -13.85 -9.48 -3.39
CA LEU A 86 -12.52 -9.06 -2.93
C LEU A 86 -11.44 -9.41 -3.95
N ALA A 87 -11.41 -10.67 -4.40
CA ALA A 87 -10.42 -11.13 -5.39
C ALA A 87 -10.53 -10.37 -6.72
N TRP A 88 -11.76 -10.03 -7.14
CA TRP A 88 -11.98 -9.21 -8.33
C TRP A 88 -11.41 -7.79 -8.15
N LEU A 89 -11.71 -7.13 -7.01
CA LEU A 89 -11.21 -5.79 -6.71
C LEU A 89 -9.68 -5.77 -6.63
N GLU A 90 -9.09 -6.75 -5.96
CA GLU A 90 -7.63 -6.94 -5.90
C GLU A 90 -7.03 -7.11 -7.30
N GLY A 91 -7.69 -7.86 -8.19
CA GLY A 91 -7.29 -8.00 -9.59
C GLY A 91 -7.29 -6.69 -10.38
N VAL A 92 -8.21 -5.77 -10.07
CA VAL A 92 -8.25 -4.42 -10.67
C VAL A 92 -7.15 -3.52 -10.12
N LEU A 93 -6.93 -3.57 -8.80
CA LEU A 93 -6.04 -2.65 -8.09
C LEU A 93 -4.56 -3.06 -8.14
N HIS A 94 -4.22 -4.34 -7.98
CA HIS A 94 -2.83 -4.78 -7.86
C HIS A 94 -1.92 -4.37 -9.03
N PRO A 95 -2.32 -4.53 -10.31
CA PRO A 95 -1.51 -4.05 -11.44
C PRO A 95 -1.28 -2.54 -11.38
N ARG A 96 -2.32 -1.77 -11.05
CA ARG A 96 -2.27 -0.29 -10.97
C ARG A 96 -1.39 0.19 -9.82
N VAL A 97 -1.41 -0.50 -8.68
CA VAL A 97 -0.49 -0.24 -7.55
C VAL A 97 0.96 -0.52 -7.98
N GLY A 98 1.18 -1.61 -8.72
CA GLY A 98 2.50 -1.94 -9.28
C GLY A 98 3.03 -0.86 -10.23
N GLU A 99 2.20 -0.39 -11.15
CA GLU A 99 2.53 0.70 -12.08
C GLU A 99 2.82 2.02 -11.36
N ARG A 100 1.98 2.41 -10.40
CA ARG A 100 2.19 3.60 -9.58
C ARG A 100 3.49 3.52 -8.78
N THR A 101 3.79 2.35 -8.23
CA THR A 101 5.05 2.09 -7.52
C THR A 101 6.26 2.22 -8.45
N GLN A 102 6.18 1.66 -9.66
CA GLN A 102 7.26 1.77 -10.64
C GLN A 102 7.47 3.21 -11.09
N ARG A 103 6.39 3.94 -11.39
CA ARG A 103 6.44 5.37 -11.74
C ARG A 103 7.07 6.19 -10.63
N TRP A 104 6.59 6.02 -9.39
CA TRP A 104 7.13 6.70 -8.22
C TRP A 104 8.64 6.44 -8.04
N ARG A 105 9.10 5.20 -8.26
CA ARG A 105 10.54 4.86 -8.23
C ARG A 105 11.35 5.58 -9.32
N SER A 106 10.79 5.71 -10.52
CA SER A 106 11.46 6.39 -11.64
C SER A 106 11.54 7.91 -11.47
N GLU A 107 10.63 8.48 -10.67
CA GLU A 107 10.52 9.92 -10.41
C GLU A 107 11.24 10.36 -9.11
N LEU A 108 12.01 9.46 -8.48
CA LEU A 108 12.75 9.80 -7.27
C LEU A 108 13.72 10.96 -7.54
N PRO A 109 13.72 12.01 -6.70
CA PRO A 109 14.60 13.16 -6.89
C PRO A 109 16.08 12.76 -6.91
N ALA A 110 16.88 13.48 -7.68
CA ALA A 110 18.33 13.39 -7.62
C ALA A 110 18.82 13.65 -6.18
N GLY A 111 19.73 12.80 -5.70
CA GLY A 111 20.21 12.85 -4.32
C GLY A 111 19.38 12.07 -3.30
N THR A 112 18.30 11.38 -3.71
CA THR A 112 17.60 10.43 -2.84
C THR A 112 18.55 9.30 -2.44
N GLU A 113 18.83 9.16 -1.15
CA GLU A 113 19.68 8.06 -0.65
C GLU A 113 18.87 6.79 -0.37
N LEU A 114 17.65 6.97 0.16
CA LEU A 114 16.78 5.88 0.61
C LEU A 114 15.34 6.10 0.16
N ALA A 115 14.76 5.07 -0.44
CA ALA A 115 13.36 4.94 -0.79
C ALA A 115 12.76 3.72 -0.08
N VAL A 116 11.57 3.85 0.48
CA VAL A 116 10.89 2.78 1.24
C VAL A 116 9.47 2.62 0.72
N VAL A 117 9.13 1.42 0.25
CA VAL A 117 7.78 1.10 -0.21
C VAL A 117 7.14 0.14 0.78
N GLU A 118 6.02 0.53 1.36
CA GLU A 118 5.18 -0.39 2.10
C GLU A 118 4.53 -1.38 1.13
N VAL A 119 4.72 -2.67 1.38
CA VAL A 119 4.09 -3.76 0.62
C VAL A 119 3.44 -4.72 1.62
N PRO A 120 2.10 -4.68 1.76
CA PRO A 120 1.36 -5.72 2.45
C PRO A 120 1.65 -7.08 1.81
N LEU A 121 1.82 -8.12 2.63
CA LEU A 121 2.01 -9.50 2.15
C LEU A 121 3.19 -9.68 1.17
N LEU A 122 4.28 -8.94 1.38
CA LEU A 122 5.45 -8.90 0.49
C LEU A 122 6.00 -10.29 0.17
N PHE A 123 6.07 -11.18 1.18
CA PHE A 123 6.64 -12.51 1.03
C PHE A 123 5.67 -13.48 0.36
N GLU A 124 4.38 -13.37 0.69
CA GLU A 124 3.31 -14.17 0.10
C GLU A 124 3.18 -13.89 -1.40
N ALA A 125 3.45 -12.64 -1.81
CA ALA A 125 3.49 -12.22 -3.20
C ALA A 125 4.85 -12.50 -3.91
N GLY A 126 5.86 -13.02 -3.21
CA GLY A 126 7.19 -13.28 -3.77
C GLY A 126 7.95 -12.03 -4.25
N LEU A 127 7.66 -10.87 -3.66
CA LEU A 127 8.13 -9.57 -4.12
C LEU A 127 9.47 -9.15 -3.49
N GLU A 128 10.07 -9.95 -2.62
CA GLU A 128 11.31 -9.62 -1.91
C GLU A 128 12.48 -9.30 -2.86
N SER A 129 12.53 -9.96 -4.02
CA SER A 129 13.56 -9.74 -5.05
C SER A 129 13.42 -8.39 -5.76
N SER A 130 12.30 -7.69 -5.59
CA SER A 130 12.06 -6.35 -6.16
C SER A 130 12.68 -5.21 -5.33
N PHE A 131 13.39 -5.55 -4.25
CA PHE A 131 13.95 -4.62 -3.28
C PHE A 131 15.41 -4.96 -2.98
N ASP A 132 16.19 -3.93 -2.61
CA ASP A 132 17.58 -4.11 -2.18
C ASP A 132 17.68 -4.74 -0.78
N ALA A 133 16.66 -4.54 0.06
CA ALA A 133 16.43 -5.29 1.29
C ALA A 133 14.97 -5.19 1.75
N THR A 134 14.60 -5.99 2.75
CA THR A 134 13.26 -5.99 3.36
C THR A 134 13.35 -5.59 4.83
N LEU A 135 12.46 -4.69 5.26
CA LEU A 135 12.26 -4.29 6.65
C LEU A 135 10.93 -4.85 7.15
N VAL A 136 10.97 -5.69 8.17
CA VAL A 136 9.77 -6.26 8.80
C VAL A 136 9.47 -5.52 10.10
N ILE A 137 8.28 -4.94 10.20
CA ILE A 137 7.77 -4.34 11.43
C ILE A 137 6.98 -5.41 12.19
N ALA A 138 7.42 -5.70 13.42
CA ALA A 138 6.82 -6.69 14.29
C ALA A 138 6.27 -6.06 15.58
N ALA A 139 5.21 -6.65 16.11
CA ALA A 139 4.60 -6.33 17.40
C ALA A 139 3.98 -7.60 17.99
N SER A 140 3.88 -7.68 19.32
CA SER A 140 3.25 -8.84 19.97
C SER A 140 1.77 -8.97 19.57
N ASP A 141 1.26 -10.20 19.65
CA ASP A 141 -0.12 -10.51 19.27
C ASP A 141 -1.12 -9.72 20.12
N GLU A 142 -0.87 -9.58 21.42
CA GLU A 142 -1.72 -8.78 22.31
C GLU A 142 -1.80 -7.32 21.85
N LEU A 143 -0.66 -6.72 21.53
CA LEU A 143 -0.59 -5.32 21.10
C LEU A 143 -1.24 -5.12 19.71
N ARG A 144 -1.12 -6.11 18.82
CA ARG A 144 -1.80 -6.07 17.50
C ARG A 144 -3.30 -6.19 17.65
N ALA A 145 -3.79 -7.07 18.53
CA ALA A 145 -5.22 -7.25 18.80
C ALA A 145 -5.83 -5.97 19.39
N GLU A 146 -5.17 -5.36 20.39
CA GLU A 146 -5.59 -4.08 20.98
C GLU A 146 -5.73 -2.99 19.91
N ARG A 147 -4.72 -2.85 19.05
CA ARG A 147 -4.69 -1.84 17.97
C ARG A 147 -5.69 -2.13 16.85
N ALA A 148 -5.95 -3.39 16.52
CA ALA A 148 -6.95 -3.77 15.53
C ALA A 148 -8.37 -3.47 16.04
N GLY A 149 -8.66 -3.81 17.29
CA GLY A 149 -9.94 -3.52 17.94
C GLY A 149 -10.25 -2.02 18.00
N ALA A 150 -9.24 -1.18 18.26
CA ALA A 150 -9.39 0.27 18.24
C ALA A 150 -9.63 0.88 16.83
N ARG A 151 -9.34 0.13 15.76
CA ARG A 151 -9.51 0.58 14.35
C ARG A 151 -10.85 0.17 13.73
N GLY A 152 -11.72 -0.52 14.47
CA GLY A 152 -13.09 -0.82 14.03
C GLY A 152 -13.21 -1.89 12.95
N THR A 153 -12.24 -2.81 12.84
CA THR A 153 -12.42 -4.05 12.08
C THR A 153 -13.11 -5.08 12.97
N GLY A 154 -14.44 -5.02 13.00
CA GLY A 154 -15.35 -6.04 13.51
C GLY A 154 -16.48 -6.24 12.52
#